data_AF-A0A6J5THN0-F1
#
_entry.id   AF-A0A6J5THN0-F1
#
_cell.length_a   1.000
_cell.length_b   1.000
_cell.length_c   1.000
_cell.angle_alpha   90.00
_cell.angle_beta   90.00
_cell.angle_gamma   90.00
#
_symmetry.space_group_name_H-M   'P 1'
#
loop_
_entity.id
_entity.type
_entity.pdbx_description
1 polymer ?
#
loop_
_entity_poly.entity_id
_entity_poly.type
_entity_poly.pdbx_seq_one_letter_code
_entity_poly.pdbx_strand_id
1 'polypeptide(L)'
;MESDEEQEWVPLKNRPEWSDVVPVEQDDGPNPVVPIAYKEEFTETMNYFRALYRADERSLRALQLTTEAIKLNSGNYTGRVTLFGCSEILGK
;
A
#
# COMPACT_ATOMS: atom_id res chain seq x y z
N MET A 1 -19.12 24.46 -3.42
CA MET A 1 -17.73 24.41 -2.94
C MET A 1 -17.77 23.49 -1.75
N GLU A 2 -17.58 22.19 -2.00
CA GLU A 2 -17.50 21.21 -0.94
C GLU A 2 -16.03 21.22 -0.54
N SER A 3 -15.76 21.78 0.63
CA SER A 3 -14.41 21.89 1.16
C SER A 3 -13.89 20.47 1.32
N ASP A 4 -12.96 20.07 0.46
CA ASP A 4 -12.06 18.94 0.74
C ASP A 4 -11.38 19.27 2.06
N GLU A 5 -11.94 18.76 3.17
CA GLU A 5 -11.18 18.58 4.38
C GLU A 5 -10.02 17.68 3.97
N GLU A 6 -8.84 18.26 3.78
CA GLU A 6 -7.59 17.54 3.61
C GLU A 6 -7.43 16.66 4.85
N GLN A 7 -7.96 15.43 4.78
CA GLN A 7 -7.72 14.41 5.79
C GLN A 7 -6.21 14.25 5.85
N GLU A 8 -5.62 14.75 6.93
CA GLU A 8 -4.19 14.75 7.16
C GLU A 8 -3.71 13.29 7.04
N TRP A 9 -2.95 13.01 5.98
CA TRP A 9 -2.42 11.68 5.74
C TRP A 9 -1.47 11.32 6.89
N VAL A 10 -1.85 10.31 7.68
CA VAL A 10 -1.01 9.81 8.77
C VAL A 10 -0.11 8.71 8.23
N PRO A 11 1.23 8.85 8.32
CA PRO A 11 2.17 7.83 7.90
C PRO A 11 1.90 6.48 8.55
N LEU A 12 2.03 5.40 7.78
CA LEU A 12 1.78 4.03 8.26
C LEU A 12 2.73 3.65 9.41
N LYS A 13 3.98 4.13 9.39
CA LYS A 13 4.94 3.94 10.49
C LYS A 13 4.47 4.49 11.84
N ASN A 14 3.59 5.49 11.84
CA ASN A 14 3.07 6.12 13.06
C ASN A 14 1.80 5.44 13.58
N ARG A 15 1.23 4.52 12.81
CA ARG A 15 0.00 3.82 13.15
C ARG A 15 0.34 2.55 13.95
N PRO A 16 -0.19 2.37 15.17
CA PRO A 16 0.19 1.27 16.05
C PRO A 16 -0.12 -0.12 15.47
N GLU A 17 -1.15 -0.22 14.62
CA GLU A 17 -1.55 -1.47 13.95
C GLU A 17 -0.58 -1.94 12.86
N TRP A 18 0.46 -1.16 12.54
CA TRP A 18 1.51 -1.47 11.56
C TRP A 18 2.89 -1.68 12.20
N SER A 19 2.96 -1.64 13.54
CA SER A 19 4.22 -1.77 14.28
C SER A 19 4.90 -3.14 14.15
N ASP A 20 4.13 -4.18 13.78
CA ASP A 20 4.59 -5.54 13.55
C ASP A 20 5.13 -5.77 12.12
N VAL A 21 4.88 -4.83 11.19
CA VAL A 21 5.22 -4.99 9.78
C VAL A 21 6.52 -4.25 9.47
N VAL A 22 7.50 -4.98 8.94
CA VAL A 22 8.73 -4.40 8.40
C VAL A 22 8.50 -4.05 6.93
N PRO A 23 8.53 -2.76 6.53
CA PRO A 23 8.30 -2.35 5.14
C PRO A 23 9.38 -2.91 4.20
N VAL A 24 8.97 -3.29 2.99
CA VAL A 24 9.86 -3.83 1.95
C VAL A 24 10.05 -2.81 0.85
N GLU A 25 11.25 -2.26 0.73
CA GLU A 25 11.61 -1.28 -0.29
C GLU A 25 11.55 -1.86 -1.71
N GLN A 26 11.37 -0.97 -2.69
CA GLN A 26 11.49 -1.34 -4.11
C GLN A 26 12.97 -1.57 -4.45
N ASP A 27 13.28 -2.72 -5.06
CA ASP A 27 14.61 -3.03 -5.57
C ASP A 27 14.68 -2.71 -7.07
N ASP A 28 15.21 -1.54 -7.41
CA ASP A 28 15.49 -1.10 -8.79
C ASP A 28 16.92 -1.45 -9.25
N GLY A 29 17.69 -2.17 -8.41
CA GLY A 29 19.07 -2.55 -8.68
C GLY A 29 20.10 -1.40 -8.56
N PRO A 30 21.38 -1.68 -8.85
CA PRO A 30 22.49 -0.74 -8.59
C PRO A 30 22.54 0.45 -9.56
N ASN A 31 21.92 0.34 -10.74
CA ASN A 31 21.87 1.41 -11.75
C ASN A 31 20.43 1.49 -12.29
N PRO A 32 19.52 2.17 -11.58
CA PRO A 32 18.11 2.18 -11.94
C PRO A 32 17.90 2.93 -13.26
N VAL A 33 17.18 2.29 -14.18
CA VAL A 33 16.72 2.93 -15.41
C VAL A 33 15.31 3.43 -15.13
N VAL A 34 15.04 4.71 -15.42
CA VAL A 34 13.76 5.41 -15.18
C VAL A 34 13.24 5.40 -13.73
N PRO A 35 14.05 5.83 -12.73
CA PRO A 35 13.56 5.97 -11.36
C PRO A 35 12.46 7.02 -11.30
N ILE A 36 11.35 6.68 -10.63
CA ILE A 36 10.24 7.60 -10.43
C ILE A 36 10.45 8.29 -9.08
N ALA A 37 10.46 9.62 -9.08
CA ALA A 37 10.50 10.43 -7.87
C ALA A 37 9.14 10.40 -7.16
N TYR A 38 8.89 9.33 -6.40
CA TYR A 38 7.66 9.15 -5.65
C TYR A 38 7.54 10.13 -4.47
N LYS A 39 6.30 10.52 -4.14
CA LYS A 39 5.99 11.17 -2.86
C LYS A 39 6.20 10.18 -1.70
N GLU A 40 6.48 10.68 -0.50
CA GLU A 40 6.69 9.84 0.70
C GLU A 40 5.50 8.92 0.95
N GLU A 41 4.27 9.43 0.84
CA GLU A 41 3.04 8.66 0.97
C GLU A 41 2.98 7.43 0.04
N PHE A 42 3.38 7.62 -1.23
CA PHE A 42 3.38 6.53 -2.20
C PHE A 42 4.43 5.47 -1.85
N THR A 43 5.65 5.92 -1.55
CA THR A 43 6.75 5.03 -1.20
C THR A 43 6.41 4.20 0.03
N GLU A 44 5.91 4.84 1.09
CA GLU A 44 5.55 4.14 2.32
C GLU A 44 4.42 3.14 2.08
N THR A 45 3.29 3.58 1.48
CA THR A 45 2.15 2.70 1.22
C THR A 45 2.53 1.48 0.39
N MET A 46 3.32 1.68 -0.66
CA MET A 46 3.78 0.59 -1.51
C MET A 46 4.79 -0.33 -0.80
N ASN A 47 5.65 0.19 0.08
CA ASN A 47 6.58 -0.63 0.84
C ASN A 47 5.85 -1.55 1.85
N TYR A 48 4.83 -1.04 2.53
CA TYR A 48 3.98 -1.84 3.39
C TYR A 48 3.16 -2.85 2.58
N PHE A 49 2.63 -2.46 1.42
CA PHE A 49 1.92 -3.38 0.53
C PHE A 49 2.82 -4.54 0.08
N ARG A 50 4.08 -4.27 -0.29
CA ARG A 50 5.07 -5.32 -0.65
C ARG A 50 5.36 -6.26 0.52
N ALA A 51 5.40 -5.75 1.75
CA ALA A 51 5.59 -6.56 2.95
C ALA A 51 4.43 -7.54 3.16
N LEU A 52 3.18 -7.05 3.09
CA LEU A 52 2.00 -7.90 3.20
C LEU A 52 1.88 -8.90 2.07
N TYR A 53 2.15 -8.46 0.84
CA TYR A 53 2.10 -9.32 -0.34
C TYR A 53 3.08 -10.48 -0.23
N ARG A 54 4.30 -10.24 0.27
CA ARG A 54 5.28 -11.30 0.53
C ARG A 54 4.88 -12.24 1.67
N ALA A 55 4.18 -11.72 2.67
CA ALA A 55 3.67 -12.52 3.79
C ALA A 55 2.40 -13.32 3.44
N ASP A 56 1.81 -13.10 2.25
CA ASP A 56 0.46 -13.56 1.88
C ASP A 56 -0.57 -13.26 2.99
N GLU A 57 -0.48 -12.07 3.61
CA GLU A 57 -1.38 -11.68 4.69
C GLU A 57 -2.77 -11.35 4.14
N ARG A 58 -3.79 -12.08 4.60
CA ARG A 58 -5.18 -11.88 4.21
C ARG A 58 -6.01 -11.46 5.41
N SER A 59 -5.95 -10.18 5.72
CA SER A 59 -6.60 -9.56 6.89
C SER A 59 -7.41 -8.33 6.47
N LEU A 60 -8.27 -7.83 7.37
CA LEU A 60 -9.06 -6.62 7.10
C LEU A 60 -8.16 -5.39 6.89
N ARG A 61 -7.05 -5.28 7.63
CA ARG A 61 -6.06 -4.20 7.44
C ARG A 61 -5.35 -4.30 6.09
N ALA A 62 -5.06 -5.52 5.63
CA ALA A 62 -4.46 -5.75 4.30
C ALA A 62 -5.41 -5.31 3.17
N LEU A 63 -6.71 -5.58 3.31
CA LEU A 63 -7.73 -5.12 2.37
C LEU A 63 -7.81 -3.58 2.32
N GLN A 64 -7.78 -2.92 3.48
CA GLN A 64 -7.78 -1.46 3.58
C GLN A 64 -6.53 -0.85 2.95
N LEU A 65 -5.35 -1.35 3.28
CA LEU A 65 -4.09 -0.88 2.70
C LEU A 65 -4.07 -1.07 1.19
N THR A 66 -4.55 -2.21 0.69
CA THR A 66 -4.60 -2.47 -0.75
C THR A 66 -5.55 -1.51 -1.47
N THR A 67 -6.65 -1.13 -0.81
CA THR A 67 -7.56 -0.10 -1.32
C THR A 67 -6.87 1.26 -1.41
N GLU A 68 -6.11 1.66 -0.39
CA GLU A 68 -5.29 2.88 -0.41
C GLU A 68 -4.23 2.84 -1.53
N ALA A 69 -3.51 1.73 -1.66
CA ALA A 69 -2.51 1.53 -2.72
C ALA A 69 -3.10 1.64 -4.14
N ILE A 70 -4.33 1.12 -4.35
CA ILE A 70 -5.03 1.25 -5.64
C ILE A 70 -5.46 2.69 -5.89
N LYS A 71 -5.87 3.46 -4.88
CA LYS A 71 -6.17 4.89 -5.05
C LYS A 71 -4.94 5.68 -5.49
N LEU A 72 -3.78 5.33 -4.96
CA LEU A 72 -2.49 5.95 -5.32
C LEU A 72 -2.00 5.57 -6.72
N ASN A 73 -2.33 4.36 -7.20
CA ASN A 73 -2.07 3.93 -8.57
C ASN A 73 -3.11 2.91 -9.05
N SER A 74 -4.20 3.41 -9.65
CA SER A 74 -5.29 2.58 -10.18
C SER A 74 -4.85 1.64 -11.31
N GLY A 75 -3.69 1.90 -11.92
CA GLY A 75 -3.07 1.06 -12.94
C GLY A 75 -2.36 -0.18 -12.38
N ASN A 76 -2.13 -0.24 -11.05
CA ASN A 76 -1.45 -1.37 -10.42
C ASN A 76 -2.34 -2.62 -10.39
N TYR A 77 -2.13 -3.52 -11.36
CA TYR A 77 -2.88 -4.76 -11.48
C TYR A 77 -2.59 -5.74 -10.33
N THR A 78 -1.37 -5.78 -9.80
CA THR A 78 -1.00 -6.61 -8.64
C THR A 78 -1.79 -6.19 -7.40
N GLY A 79 -1.94 -4.88 -7.19
CA GLY A 79 -2.81 -4.34 -6.15
C GLY A 79 -4.25 -4.81 -6.32
N ARG A 80 -4.82 -4.69 -7.52
CA ARG A 80 -6.19 -5.17 -7.80
C ARG A 80 -6.38 -6.67 -7.57
N VAL A 81 -5.44 -7.51 -8.01
CA VAL A 81 -5.51 -8.97 -7.79
C VAL A 81 -5.47 -9.30 -6.30
N THR A 82 -4.59 -8.63 -5.55
CA THR A 82 -4.46 -8.84 -4.09
C THR A 82 -5.73 -8.40 -3.36
N LEU A 83 -6.33 -7.28 -3.78
CA LEU A 83 -7.60 -6.79 -3.21
C LEU A 83 -8.72 -7.82 -3.39
N PHE A 84 -8.86 -8.36 -4.60
CA PHE A 84 -9.90 -9.35 -4.90
C PHE A 84 -9.73 -10.61 -4.04
N GLY A 85 -8.50 -11.14 -3.95
CA GLY A 85 -8.20 -12.31 -3.12
C GLY A 85 -8.47 -12.07 -1.62
N CYS A 86 -8.19 -10.86 -1.12
CA CYS A 86 -8.55 -10.49 0.26
C CYS A 86 -10.07 -10.37 0.45
N SER A 87 -10.79 -9.80 -0.53
CA SER A 87 -12.25 -9.65 -0.46
C SER A 87 -12.97 -10.99 -0.41
N GLU A 88 -12.58 -11.93 -1.28
CA GLU A 88 -13.17 -13.27 -1.34
C GLU A 88 -13.01 -14.02 -0.01
N ILE A 89 -11.81 -13.97 0.60
CA ILE A 89 -11.54 -14.68 1.86
C ILE A 89 -12.24 -14.04 3.06
N LEU A 90 -12.39 -12.73 3.05
CA LEU A 90 -13.09 -12.01 4.10
C LEU A 90 -14.61 -11.97 3.90
N GLY A 91 -15.12 -12.56 2.81
CA GLY A 91 -16.55 -12.61 2.49
C GLY A 91 -17.15 -11.22 2.24
N LYS A 92 -16.36 -10.30 1.68
CA LYS A 92 -16.76 -8.93 1.38
C LYS A 92 -17.02 -8.69 -0.09
#